data_AF-A0A9D7GV79-F1
#
_entry.id   AF-A0A9D7GV79-F1
#
_cell.length_a   1.000
_cell.length_b   1.000
_cell.length_c   1.000
_cell.angle_alpha   90.00
_cell.angle_beta   90.00
_cell.angle_gamma   90.00
#
_symmetry.space_group_name_H-M   'P 1'
#
loop_
_entity.id
_entity.type
_entity.pdbx_description
1 polymer ?
#
loop_
_entity_poly.entity_id
_entity_poly.type
_entity_poly.pdbx_seq_one_letter_code
_entity_poly.pdbx_strand_id
1 'polypeptide(L)'
;MDATYYTADLITDVLSGGKSGRLYQSLVKRKKLYSEISTYQTGSIDPGLIVAEGKLVKRRNNGQQAEQAVDEEISKMASNLIDELELTKVKN
;
A
#
# COMPACT_ATOMS: atom_id res chain seq x y z
N MET A 1 -19.25 5.72 14.40
CA MET A 1 -18.14 5.13 13.62
C MET A 1 -16.88 5.79 14.11
N ASP A 2 -15.87 5.00 14.47
CA ASP A 2 -14.61 5.52 15.02
C ASP A 2 -13.83 6.30 13.95
N ALA A 3 -13.22 7.42 14.33
CA ALA A 3 -12.39 8.25 13.43
C ALA A 3 -11.13 7.50 12.95
N THR A 4 -10.67 6.52 13.73
CA THR A 4 -9.57 5.62 13.36
C THR A 4 -9.91 4.75 12.14
N TYR A 5 -11.17 4.33 11.99
CA TYR A 5 -11.63 3.54 10.86
C TYR A 5 -11.51 4.30 9.54
N TYR A 6 -12.04 5.53 9.48
CA TYR A 6 -11.94 6.37 8.27
C TYR A 6 -10.50 6.72 7.91
N THR A 7 -9.65 6.89 8.92
CA THR A 7 -8.22 7.14 8.72
C THR A 7 -7.54 5.93 8.11
N ALA A 8 -7.83 4.73 8.62
CA ALA A 8 -7.30 3.48 8.09
C ALA A 8 -7.82 3.19 6.66
N ASP A 9 -9.10 3.44 6.40
CA ASP A 9 -9.74 3.30 5.08
C ASP A 9 -9.06 4.18 4.03
N LEU A 10 -8.87 5.46 4.36
CA LEU A 10 -8.18 6.41 3.49
C LEU A 10 -6.71 6.04 3.25
N ILE A 11 -6.03 5.52 4.29
CA ILE A 11 -4.68 4.98 4.18
C ILE A 11 -4.65 3.80 3.20
N THR A 12 -5.62 2.89 3.28
CA THR A 12 -5.67 1.76 2.35
C THR A 12 -5.91 2.20 0.92
N ASP A 13 -6.81 3.13 0.67
CA ASP A 13 -7.05 3.62 -0.69
C ASP A 13 -5.80 4.26 -1.32
N VAL A 14 -5.02 5.01 -0.53
CA VAL A 14 -3.75 5.60 -0.95
C VAL A 14 -2.71 4.51 -1.29
N LEU A 15 -2.59 3.51 -0.42
CA LEU A 15 -1.64 2.42 -0.61
C LEU A 15 -2.01 1.52 -1.79
N SER A 16 -3.31 1.25 -1.98
CA SER A 16 -3.76 0.11 -2.78
C SER A 16 -4.94 0.34 -3.72
N GLY A 17 -5.22 1.61 -4.07
CA GLY A 17 -6.14 2.02 -5.14
C GLY A 17 -5.76 1.50 -6.54
N GLY A 18 -5.69 0.18 -6.71
CA GLY A 18 -5.35 -0.54 -7.93
C GLY A 18 -4.01 -0.12 -8.53
N LYS A 19 -4.04 0.18 -9.83
CA LYS A 19 -2.84 0.55 -10.60
C LYS A 19 -2.29 1.92 -10.24
N SER A 20 -3.04 2.75 -9.53
CA SER A 20 -2.61 4.09 -9.09
C SER A 20 -2.04 4.12 -7.68
N GLY A 21 -2.30 3.10 -6.86
CA GLY A 21 -1.81 3.04 -5.48
C GLY A 21 -0.28 3.06 -5.40
N ARG A 22 0.24 3.61 -4.30
CA ARG A 22 1.69 3.77 -4.08
C ARG A 22 2.45 2.46 -4.23
N LEU A 23 1.92 1.37 -3.67
CA LEU A 23 2.56 0.06 -3.71
C LEU A 23 2.69 -0.47 -5.15
N TYR A 24 1.64 -0.36 -5.96
CA TYR A 24 1.70 -0.78 -7.35
C TYR A 24 2.68 0.07 -8.17
N GLN A 25 2.61 1.40 -8.03
CA GLN A 25 3.50 2.31 -8.76
C GLN A 25 4.97 2.10 -8.37
N SER A 26 5.26 1.95 -7.07
CA SER A 26 6.63 1.76 -6.59
C SER A 26 7.15 0.37 -6.88
N LEU A 27 6.41 -0.67 -6.46
CA LEU A 27 6.94 -2.02 -6.36
C LEU A 27 6.72 -2.86 -7.62
N VAL A 28 5.70 -2.55 -8.42
CA VAL A 28 5.42 -3.24 -9.69
C VAL A 28 5.97 -2.43 -10.87
N LYS A 29 5.64 -1.14 -11.00
CA LYS A 29 6.02 -0.34 -12.18
C LYS A 29 7.47 0.12 -12.17
N ARG A 30 7.93 0.74 -11.08
CA ARG A 30 9.28 1.33 -10.99
C ARG A 30 10.34 0.30 -10.60
N LYS A 31 10.25 -0.27 -9.40
CA LYS A 31 11.26 -1.20 -8.85
C LYS A 31 11.18 -2.60 -9.48
N LYS A 32 10.03 -2.97 -10.07
CA LYS A 32 9.79 -4.28 -10.72
C LYS A 32 10.12 -5.46 -9.79
N LEU A 33 9.81 -5.30 -8.49
CA LEU A 33 10.03 -6.32 -7.48
C LEU A 33 8.93 -7.38 -7.48
N TYR A 34 7.71 -6.92 -7.74
CA TYR A 34 6.50 -7.73 -7.81
C TYR A 34 5.92 -7.71 -9.23
N SER A 35 5.30 -8.82 -9.66
CA SER A 35 4.47 -8.84 -10.87
C SER A 35 3.06 -8.32 -10.60
N GLU A 36 2.59 -8.51 -9.38
CA GLU A 36 1.33 -8.01 -8.85
C GLU A 36 1.49 -7.75 -7.35
N ILE A 37 0.79 -6.75 -6.86
CA ILE A 37 0.64 -6.47 -5.44
C ILE A 37 -0.76 -5.89 -5.20
N SER A 38 -1.41 -6.36 -4.16
CA SER A 38 -2.73 -5.93 -3.71
C SER A 38 -2.72 -5.77 -2.20
N THR A 39 -3.70 -5.04 -1.69
CA THR A 39 -3.84 -4.76 -0.28
C THR A 39 -5.32 -4.76 0.04
N TYR A 40 -5.68 -5.23 1.23
CA TYR A 40 -7.07 -5.30 1.68
C TYR A 40 -7.14 -5.16 3.19
N GLN A 41 -8.27 -4.69 3.69
CA GLN A 41 -8.57 -4.67 5.12
C GLN A 41 -9.35 -5.90 5.52
N THR A 42 -9.00 -6.51 6.65
CA THR A 42 -9.80 -7.55 7.27
C THR A 42 -10.85 -6.89 8.18
N GLY A 43 -12.03 -6.51 7.65
CA GLY A 43 -13.17 -6.14 8.51
C GLY A 43 -13.62 -7.36 9.33
N SER A 44 -14.12 -7.30 10.57
CA SER A 44 -14.96 -6.31 11.25
C SER A 44 -14.72 -6.26 12.78
N ILE A 45 -13.56 -6.74 13.26
CA ILE A 45 -13.23 -6.73 14.69
C ILE A 45 -11.96 -5.88 14.85
N ASP A 46 -12.12 -4.79 15.60
CA ASP A 46 -11.17 -3.71 15.83
C ASP A 46 -9.76 -4.17 16.27
N PRO A 47 -8.65 -3.52 15.82
CA PRO A 47 -8.50 -2.76 14.59
C PRO A 47 -8.17 -3.73 13.45
N GLY A 48 -8.97 -3.72 12.37
CA GLY A 48 -8.76 -4.63 11.24
C GLY A 48 -7.33 -4.58 10.70
N LEU A 49 -6.79 -5.73 10.29
CA LEU A 49 -5.46 -5.78 9.71
C LEU A 49 -5.51 -5.29 8.26
N ILE A 50 -4.57 -4.41 7.92
CA ILE A 50 -4.24 -4.13 6.53
C ILE A 50 -3.26 -5.21 6.10
N VAL A 51 -3.66 -6.04 5.14
CA VAL A 51 -2.82 -7.09 4.58
C VAL A 51 -2.33 -6.67 3.20
N ALA A 52 -1.02 -6.75 2.97
CA ALA A 52 -0.41 -6.59 1.67
C ALA A 52 0.05 -7.96 1.14
N GLU A 53 -0.40 -8.32 -0.07
CA GLU A 53 -0.06 -9.58 -0.72
C GLU A 53 0.46 -9.30 -2.13
N GLY A 54 1.50 -10.03 -2.56
CA GLY A 54 2.01 -9.88 -3.92
C GLY A 54 2.89 -11.04 -4.38
N LYS A 55 3.01 -11.17 -5.71
CA LYS A 55 3.86 -12.21 -6.34
C LYS A 55 5.22 -11.64 -6.72
N LEU A 56 6.28 -12.25 -6.20
CA LEU A 56 7.66 -11.86 -6.49
C LEU A 56 8.12 -12.28 -7.89
N VAL A 57 8.93 -11.43 -8.51
CA VAL A 57 9.64 -11.77 -9.75
C VAL A 57 10.86 -12.65 -9.42
N LYS A 58 10.69 -13.97 -9.58
CA LYS A 58 11.64 -15.03 -9.16
C LYS A 58 13.12 -14.86 -9.57
N ARG A 59 13.42 -14.07 -10.62
CA ARG A 59 14.79 -13.94 -11.14
C ARG A 59 15.59 -12.77 -10.54
N ARG A 60 14.96 -11.87 -9.78
CA ARG A 60 15.59 -10.59 -9.42
C ARG A 60 15.73 -10.34 -7.92
N ASN A 61 14.92 -10.99 -7.07
CA ASN A 61 14.79 -10.60 -5.65
C ASN A 61 14.69 -11.81 -4.72
N ASN A 62 15.23 -11.67 -3.51
CA ASN A 62 14.93 -12.55 -2.38
C ASN A 62 13.75 -11.97 -1.57
N GLY A 63 13.12 -12.79 -0.72
CA GLY A 63 11.93 -12.37 0.05
C GLY A 63 12.19 -11.14 0.93
N GLN A 64 13.36 -11.08 1.55
CA GLN A 64 13.75 -10.00 2.48
C GLN A 64 13.80 -8.63 1.80
N GLN A 65 14.38 -8.52 0.60
CA GLN A 65 14.41 -7.26 -0.16
C GLN A 65 13.00 -6.78 -0.53
N ALA A 66 12.09 -7.72 -0.77
CA ALA A 66 10.73 -7.39 -1.16
C ALA A 66 9.93 -6.87 0.03
N GLU A 67 10.04 -7.54 1.19
CA GLU A 67 9.48 -7.10 2.46
C GLU A 67 9.98 -5.71 2.85
N GLN A 68 11.31 -5.51 2.83
CA GLN A 68 11.91 -4.20 3.13
C GLN A 68 11.39 -3.09 2.21
N ALA A 69 11.14 -3.39 0.93
CA ALA A 69 10.62 -2.42 -0.01
C ALA A 69 9.16 -2.04 0.27
N VAL A 70 8.36 -2.95 0.85
CA VAL A 70 7.01 -2.65 1.33
C VAL A 70 7.10 -1.74 2.57
N ASP A 71 7.95 -2.08 3.53
CA ASP A 71 8.15 -1.30 4.76
C ASP A 71 8.61 0.12 4.48
N GLU A 72 9.49 0.31 3.49
CA GLU A 72 9.91 1.63 3.05
C GLU A 72 8.74 2.49 2.55
N GLU A 73 7.82 1.93 1.77
CA GLU A 73 6.67 2.69 1.25
C GLU A 73 5.66 3.02 2.35
N ILE A 74 5.44 2.09 3.28
CA ILE A 74 4.61 2.33 4.47
C ILE A 74 5.24 3.43 5.33
N SER A 75 6.55 3.35 5.59
CA SER A 75 7.29 4.35 6.39
C SER A 75 7.28 5.74 5.74
N LYS A 76 7.39 5.82 4.41
CA LYS A 76 7.27 7.09 3.67
C LYS A 76 5.89 7.70 3.82
N MET A 77 4.83 6.90 3.86
CA MET A 77 3.48 7.39 4.07
C MET A 77 3.28 7.88 5.51
N ALA A 78 3.86 7.19 6.49
CA ALA A 78 3.81 7.63 7.89
C ALA A 78 4.62 8.92 8.16
N SER A 79 5.70 9.14 7.40
CA SER A 79 6.66 10.24 7.65
C SER A 79 6.42 11.48 6.78
N ASN A 80 5.66 11.37 5.69
CA ASN A 80 5.42 12.46 4.76
C ASN A 80 3.93 12.73 4.59
N LEU A 81 3.58 14.01 4.40
CA LEU A 81 2.23 14.38 4.00
C LEU A 81 1.87 13.74 2.65
N ILE A 82 0.61 13.34 2.54
CA ILE A 82 0.04 12.89 1.26
C ILE A 82 -0.11 14.12 0.36
N ASP A 83 0.28 13.98 -0.91
CA ASP A 83 0.14 15.03 -1.90
C ASP A 83 -1.34 15.35 -2.14
N GLU A 84 -1.69 16.62 -2.36
CA GLU A 84 -3.06 17.06 -2.63
C GLU A 84 -3.68 16.35 -3.85
N LEU A 85 -2.89 16.05 -4.88
CA LEU A 85 -3.36 15.32 -6.07
C LEU A 85 -3.74 13.88 -5.74
N GLU A 86 -3.00 13.26 -4.83
CA GLU A 86 -3.27 11.90 -4.37
C GLU A 86 -4.49 11.88 -3.45
N LEU A 87 -4.58 12.85 -2.52
CA LEU A 87 -5.73 13.01 -1.65
C LEU A 87 -7.04 13.28 -2.43
N THR A 88 -6.97 14.06 -3.51
CA THR A 88 -8.12 14.36 -4.36
C THR A 88 -8.60 13.13 -5.13
N LYS A 89 -7.70 12.23 -5.53
CA LYS A 89 -8.08 10.97 -6.20
C LYS A 89 -8.82 10.00 -5.29
N VAL A 90 -8.45 9.98 -4.01
CA VAL A 90 -9.05 9.08 -3.02
C VAL A 90 -10.44 9.57 -2.57
N LYS A 91 -10.74 10.86 -2.76
CA LYS A 91 -12.03 11.48 -2.41
C LYS A 91 -13.12 11.39 -3.48
N ASN A 92 -12.78 11.10 -4.74
CA ASN A 92 -13.71 11.10 -5.90
C ASN A 92 -13.98 9.67 -6.39
#